data_AF-H8KU67-F1
#
_entry.id   AF-H8KU67-F1
#
_cell.length_a   1.000
_cell.length_b   1.000
_cell.length_c   1.000
_cell.angle_alpha   90.00
_cell.angle_beta   90.00
_cell.angle_gamma   90.00
#
_symmetry.space_group_name_H-M   'P 1'
#
loop_
_entity.id
_entity.type
_entity.pdbx_description
1 polymer ?
#
loop_
_entity_poly.entity_id
_entity_poly.type
_entity_poly.pdbx_seq_one_letter_code
_entity_poly.pdbx_strand_id
1 'polypeptide(L)'
;MKLVSKEIHAYILSKPYNLFLIIGFLWLVGSFFTYYSAIEIQLHDNYIVIDFLVCLFFASVFFMVWVVYRFTKVKFWTVYLVWMHVLFTLAAFILVIMGIGYGNNFSESYNFNSLELIYQLYQGGIVLFVVGQLSFVINLIIGLLFQVINASVR
;
A
#
# COMPACT_ATOMS: atom_id res chain seq x y z
N MET A 1 28.40 5.55 11.29
CA MET A 1 27.22 5.82 10.43
C MET A 1 27.01 4.77 9.31
N LYS A 2 28.05 4.27 8.61
CA LYS A 2 27.91 3.25 7.54
C LYS A 2 27.38 1.86 7.98
N LEU A 3 27.56 1.48 9.25
CA LEU A 3 27.11 0.17 9.78
C LEU A 3 25.58 0.11 9.94
N VAL A 4 24.98 1.17 10.48
CA VAL A 4 23.52 1.28 10.69
C VAL A 4 22.75 1.18 9.36
N SER A 5 23.29 1.77 8.29
CA SER A 5 22.64 1.71 6.97
C SER A 5 22.61 0.29 6.37
N LYS A 6 23.62 -0.54 6.63
CA LYS A 6 23.64 -1.93 6.13
C LYS A 6 22.62 -2.81 6.85
N GLU A 7 22.49 -2.64 8.16
CA GLU A 7 21.55 -3.45 8.96
C GLU A 7 20.09 -3.14 8.62
N ILE A 8 19.76 -1.86 8.44
CA ILE A 8 18.42 -1.44 8.00
C ILE A 8 18.09 -2.04 6.62
N HIS A 9 19.05 -2.00 5.70
CA HIS A 9 18.84 -2.51 4.34
C HIS A 9 18.59 -4.03 4.36
N ALA A 10 19.39 -4.79 5.11
CA ALA A 10 19.19 -6.23 5.29
C ALA A 10 17.84 -6.56 5.95
N TYR A 11 17.41 -5.75 6.94
CA TYR A 11 16.15 -5.96 7.63
C TYR A 11 14.94 -5.78 6.69
N ILE A 12 14.91 -4.73 5.88
CA ILE A 12 13.83 -4.47 4.91
C ILE A 12 13.81 -5.55 3.82
N LEU A 13 14.97 -5.90 3.28
CA LEU A 13 15.08 -6.95 2.25
C LEU A 13 14.60 -8.32 2.76
N SER A 14 14.79 -8.60 4.06
CA SER A 14 14.34 -9.85 4.68
C SER A 14 12.84 -9.89 4.99
N LYS A 15 12.20 -8.73 5.22
CA LYS A 15 10.80 -8.61 5.66
C LYS A 15 10.14 -7.42 4.95
N PRO A 16 9.75 -7.59 3.68
CA PRO A 16 9.28 -6.49 2.85
C PRO A 16 8.01 -5.84 3.38
N TYR A 17 7.16 -6.60 4.08
CA TYR A 17 5.93 -6.09 4.70
C TYR A 17 6.17 -5.00 5.75
N ASN A 18 7.40 -4.83 6.27
CA ASN A 18 7.74 -3.71 7.14
C ASN A 18 7.69 -2.35 6.43
N LEU A 19 7.66 -2.32 5.10
CA LEU A 19 7.36 -1.09 4.37
C LEU A 19 5.96 -0.55 4.70
N PHE A 20 4.98 -1.42 4.95
CA PHE A 20 3.66 -0.96 5.39
C PHE A 20 3.70 -0.27 6.76
N LEU A 21 4.55 -0.72 7.69
CA LEU A 21 4.76 -0.04 8.97
C LEU A 21 5.35 1.35 8.77
N ILE A 22 6.40 1.45 7.95
CA ILE A 22 7.08 2.72 7.66
C ILE A 22 6.10 3.70 7.00
N ILE A 23 5.36 3.25 5.99
CA ILE A 23 4.41 4.08 5.25
C ILE A 23 3.22 4.46 6.14
N GLY A 24 2.68 3.52 6.92
CA GLY A 24 1.63 3.81 7.90
C GLY A 24 2.08 4.85 8.94
N PHE A 25 3.34 4.79 9.39
CA PHE A 25 3.90 5.79 10.29
C PHE A 25 4.07 7.16 9.62
N LEU A 26 4.49 7.21 8.36
CA LEU A 26 4.57 8.46 7.59
C LEU A 26 3.19 9.12 7.45
N TRP A 27 2.14 8.34 7.17
CA TRP A 27 0.76 8.83 7.12
C TRP A 27 0.24 9.29 8.48
N LEU A 28 0.58 8.56 9.55
CA LEU A 28 0.23 8.95 10.92
C LEU A 28 0.92 10.26 11.31
N VAL A 29 2.20 10.43 11.00
CA VAL A 29 2.92 11.69 11.22
C VAL A 29 2.32 12.80 10.37
N GLY A 30 1.99 12.50 9.11
CA GLY A 30 1.30 13.38 8.19
C GLY A 30 -0.03 13.92 8.74
N SER A 31 -0.80 13.10 9.46
CA SER A 31 -2.09 13.52 10.02
C SER A 31 -1.94 14.65 11.05
N PHE A 32 -0.84 14.69 11.82
CA PHE A 32 -0.62 15.80 12.75
C PHE A 32 -0.44 17.15 12.04
N PHE A 33 0.13 17.15 10.83
CA PHE A 33 0.25 18.36 10.01
C PHE A 33 -1.09 18.79 9.40
N THR A 34 -2.05 17.88 9.28
CA THR A 34 -3.36 18.14 8.67
C THR A 34 -4.50 18.30 9.69
N TYR A 35 -4.18 18.37 10.99
CA TYR A 35 -5.18 18.41 12.06
C TYR A 35 -6.03 19.68 12.07
N TYR A 36 -5.42 20.85 11.79
CA TYR A 36 -6.11 22.14 11.79
C TYR A 36 -6.46 22.67 10.39
N SER A 37 -5.80 22.16 9.36
CA SER A 37 -6.03 22.55 7.96
C SER A 37 -5.71 21.38 7.04
N ALA A 38 -6.52 21.19 6.00
CA ALA A 38 -6.15 20.25 4.95
C ALA A 38 -4.89 20.73 4.22
N ILE A 39 -4.05 19.78 3.79
CA ILE A 39 -2.97 20.09 2.84
C ILE A 39 -3.59 20.08 1.46
N GLU A 40 -3.47 21.21 0.77
CA GLU A 40 -3.85 21.38 -0.62
C GLU A 40 -2.58 21.31 -1.46
N ILE A 41 -2.48 20.28 -2.30
CA ILE A 41 -1.38 20.15 -3.26
C ILE A 41 -1.93 20.50 -4.63
N GLN A 42 -1.50 21.64 -5.16
CA GLN A 42 -1.81 22.06 -6.52
C GLN A 42 -0.77 21.47 -7.49
N LEU A 43 -1.20 20.47 -8.26
CA LEU A 43 -0.42 19.85 -9.32
C LEU A 43 -0.94 20.31 -10.68
N HIS A 44 -0.34 21.37 -11.20
CA HIS A 44 -0.80 22.05 -12.42
C HIS A 44 -2.27 22.49 -12.25
N ASP A 45 -3.20 21.80 -12.90
CA ASP A 45 -4.64 22.09 -12.87
C ASP A 45 -5.41 21.16 -11.92
N ASN A 46 -4.69 20.40 -11.07
CA ASN A 46 -5.30 19.47 -10.12
C ASN A 46 -5.10 19.85 -8.65
N TYR A 47 -6.17 19.74 -7.85
CA TYR A 47 -6.15 19.89 -6.40
C TYR A 47 -6.29 18.54 -5.69
N ILE A 48 -5.22 18.11 -5.03
CA ILE A 48 -5.28 17.01 -4.06
C ILE A 48 -5.50 17.63 -2.68
N VAL A 49 -6.64 17.33 -2.07
CA VAL A 49 -6.95 17.73 -0.70
C VAL A 49 -6.71 16.53 0.20
N ILE A 50 -5.73 16.65 1.10
CA ILE A 50 -5.41 15.64 2.10
C ILE A 50 -5.76 16.22 3.47
N ASP A 51 -6.87 15.76 4.04
CA ASP A 51 -7.30 16.16 5.37
C ASP A 51 -6.81 15.18 6.46
N PHE A 52 -7.13 15.48 7.71
CA PHE A 52 -6.81 14.65 8.87
C PHE A 52 -7.36 13.22 8.76
N LEU A 53 -8.62 13.08 8.31
CA LEU A 53 -9.31 11.79 8.27
C LEU A 53 -8.75 10.90 7.17
N VAL A 54 -8.41 11.45 6.01
CA VAL A 54 -7.75 10.75 4.90
C VAL A 54 -6.39 10.21 5.36
N CYS A 55 -5.58 11.03 6.03
CA CYS A 55 -4.29 10.58 6.58
C CYS A 55 -4.47 9.43 7.59
N LEU A 56 -5.40 9.57 8.54
CA LEU A 56 -5.67 8.52 9.53
C LEU A 56 -6.22 7.24 8.91
N PHE A 57 -7.10 7.35 7.92
CA PHE A 57 -7.65 6.20 7.20
C PHE A 57 -6.52 5.41 6.55
N PHE A 58 -5.65 6.08 5.80
CA PHE A 58 -4.52 5.42 5.15
C PHE A 58 -3.51 4.84 6.13
N ALA A 59 -3.17 5.56 7.21
CA ALA A 59 -2.34 5.01 8.28
C ALA A 59 -2.95 3.72 8.85
N SER A 60 -4.26 3.73 9.12
CA SER A 60 -4.99 2.58 9.66
C SER A 60 -4.98 1.38 8.72
N VAL A 61 -5.20 1.59 7.41
CA VAL A 61 -5.13 0.52 6.40
C VAL A 61 -3.73 -0.11 6.36
N PHE A 62 -2.67 0.70 6.31
CA PHE A 62 -1.31 0.19 6.27
C PHE A 62 -0.91 -0.56 7.56
N PHE A 63 -1.30 -0.05 8.73
CA PHE A 63 -1.08 -0.76 9.98
C PHE A 63 -1.86 -2.07 10.05
N MET A 64 -3.12 -2.09 9.59
CA MET A 64 -3.92 -3.30 9.55
C MET A 64 -3.25 -4.37 8.69
N VAL A 65 -2.79 -4.03 7.48
CA VAL A 65 -2.08 -4.97 6.61
C VAL A 65 -0.78 -5.44 7.27
N TRP A 66 0.01 -4.53 7.86
CA TRP A 66 1.23 -4.89 8.59
C TRP A 66 0.96 -5.86 9.76
N VAL A 67 -0.10 -5.62 10.54
CA VAL A 67 -0.57 -6.48 11.63
C VAL A 67 -0.89 -7.87 11.09
N VAL A 68 -1.66 -7.99 10.00
CA VAL A 68 -1.96 -9.28 9.37
C VAL A 68 -0.68 -10.06 9.05
N TYR A 69 0.32 -9.41 8.45
CA TYR A 69 1.62 -10.04 8.19
C TYR A 69 2.34 -10.47 9.46
N ARG A 70 2.26 -9.67 10.53
CA ARG A 70 2.92 -9.96 11.79
C ARG A 70 2.30 -11.12 12.55
N PHE A 71 0.99 -11.28 12.49
CA PHE A 71 0.24 -12.36 13.15
C PHE A 71 0.15 -13.63 12.31
N THR A 72 0.48 -13.57 11.02
CA THR A 72 0.67 -14.74 10.19
C THR A 72 1.94 -15.47 10.65
N LYS A 73 1.79 -16.39 11.63
CA LYS A 73 2.88 -17.23 12.17
C LYS A 73 3.42 -18.27 11.17
N VAL A 74 2.74 -18.41 10.04
CA VAL A 74 3.09 -19.32 8.96
C VAL A 74 4.34 -18.80 8.25
N LYS A 75 5.26 -19.71 7.92
CA LYS A 75 6.34 -19.37 7.01
C LYS A 75 5.75 -19.19 5.61
N PHE A 76 5.77 -17.96 5.11
CA PHE A 76 5.54 -17.68 3.70
C PHE A 76 6.43 -18.57 2.83
N TRP A 77 5.90 -19.07 1.72
CA TRP A 77 6.64 -19.94 0.82
C TRP A 77 7.87 -19.22 0.25
N THR A 78 7.69 -18.02 -0.30
CA THR A 78 8.79 -17.22 -0.85
C THR A 78 8.70 -15.75 -0.41
N VAL A 79 9.86 -15.11 -0.23
CA VAL A 79 9.95 -13.66 0.04
C VAL A 79 9.58 -12.84 -1.21
N TYR A 80 9.79 -13.39 -2.40
CA TYR A 80 9.45 -12.73 -3.67
C TYR A 80 7.96 -12.42 -3.79
N LEU A 81 7.07 -13.35 -3.41
CA LEU A 81 5.63 -13.10 -3.43
C LEU A 81 5.20 -12.06 -2.39
N VAL A 82 5.93 -11.92 -1.28
CA VAL A 82 5.71 -10.83 -0.32
C VAL A 82 6.09 -9.48 -0.96
N TRP A 83 7.22 -9.41 -1.66
CA TRP A 83 7.60 -8.22 -2.42
C TRP A 83 6.55 -7.85 -3.47
N MET A 84 6.06 -8.81 -4.26
CA MET A 84 5.02 -8.58 -5.26
C MET A 84 3.75 -8.01 -4.63
N HIS A 85 3.28 -8.59 -3.52
CA HIS A 85 2.14 -8.07 -2.79
C HIS A 85 2.36 -6.63 -2.32
N VAL A 86 3.51 -6.34 -1.70
CA VAL A 86 3.83 -5.01 -1.17
C VAL A 86 3.88 -3.99 -2.31
N LEU A 87 4.66 -4.25 -3.36
CA LEU A 87 4.83 -3.32 -4.48
C LEU A 87 3.52 -3.07 -5.23
N PHE A 88 2.71 -4.10 -5.48
CA PHE A 88 1.43 -3.92 -6.15
C PHE A 88 0.39 -3.23 -5.28
N THR A 89 0.37 -3.48 -3.97
CA THR A 89 -0.51 -2.74 -3.05
C THR A 89 -0.12 -1.26 -3.02
N LEU A 90 1.18 -0.94 -2.96
CA LEU A 90 1.66 0.44 -3.00
C LEU A 90 1.40 1.14 -4.34
N ALA A 91 1.63 0.45 -5.46
CA ALA A 91 1.35 1.00 -6.78
C ALA A 91 -0.16 1.24 -6.98
N ALA A 92 -1.01 0.29 -6.58
CA ALA A 92 -2.47 0.46 -6.59
C ALA A 92 -2.90 1.68 -5.77
N PHE A 93 -2.32 1.84 -4.59
CA PHE A 93 -2.58 2.96 -3.71
C PHE A 93 -2.21 4.31 -4.32
N ILE A 94 -1.05 4.40 -4.98
CA ILE A 94 -0.62 5.61 -5.71
C ILE A 94 -1.63 5.95 -6.81
N LEU A 95 -2.10 4.96 -7.59
CA LEU A 95 -3.10 5.19 -8.63
C LEU A 95 -4.44 5.68 -8.07
N VAL A 96 -4.86 5.18 -6.90
CA VAL A 96 -6.08 5.66 -6.22
C VAL A 96 -5.92 7.12 -5.78
N ILE A 97 -4.79 7.49 -5.19
CA ILE A 97 -4.52 8.90 -4.80
C ILE A 97 -4.52 9.81 -6.02
N MET A 98 -3.88 9.38 -7.12
CA MET A 98 -3.91 10.13 -8.38
C MET A 98 -5.35 10.30 -8.87
N GLY A 99 -6.15 9.22 -8.88
CA GLY A 99 -7.56 9.26 -9.27
C GLY A 99 -8.40 10.23 -8.44
N ILE A 100 -8.20 10.26 -7.12
CA ILE A 100 -8.85 11.24 -6.22
C ILE A 100 -8.45 12.67 -6.59
N GLY A 101 -7.15 12.89 -6.85
CA GLY A 101 -6.62 14.20 -7.26
C GLY A 101 -7.22 14.75 -8.54
N TYR A 102 -7.37 13.89 -9.56
CA TYR A 102 -8.03 14.27 -10.81
C TYR A 102 -9.55 14.49 -10.62
N GLY A 103 -10.18 13.74 -9.71
CA GLY A 103 -11.62 13.83 -9.42
C GLY A 103 -12.06 15.13 -8.74
N ASN A 104 -11.20 15.79 -7.97
CA ASN A 104 -11.60 17.02 -7.26
C ASN A 104 -11.76 18.25 -8.18
N ASN A 105 -11.15 18.26 -9.37
CA ASN A 105 -11.25 19.39 -10.33
C ASN A 105 -12.48 19.27 -11.24
N PHE A 106 -13.24 18.18 -11.10
CA PHE A 106 -14.42 17.92 -11.90
C PHE A 106 -15.60 18.85 -11.62
N SER A 107 -15.58 19.63 -10.54
CA SER A 107 -16.72 20.49 -10.21
C SER A 107 -16.91 21.68 -11.16
N GLU A 108 -15.91 22.02 -12.00
CA GLU A 108 -15.97 23.26 -12.79
C GLU A 108 -15.99 23.08 -14.32
N SER A 109 -15.62 21.92 -14.87
CA SER A 109 -15.81 21.65 -16.31
C SER A 109 -15.95 20.17 -16.63
N TYR A 110 -17.10 19.77 -17.17
CA TYR A 110 -17.34 18.41 -17.66
C TYR A 110 -16.51 18.16 -18.94
N ASN A 111 -15.29 17.66 -18.78
CA ASN A 111 -14.49 17.13 -19.89
C ASN A 111 -14.56 15.59 -19.86
N PHE A 112 -15.07 14.97 -20.91
CA PHE A 112 -15.23 13.51 -21.00
C PHE A 112 -13.87 12.78 -20.89
N ASN A 113 -12.81 13.39 -21.42
CA ASN A 113 -11.48 12.79 -21.45
C ASN A 113 -10.85 12.64 -20.05
N SER A 114 -11.09 13.58 -19.13
CA SER A 114 -10.58 13.46 -17.76
C SER A 114 -11.33 12.41 -16.96
N LEU A 115 -12.58 12.10 -17.32
CA LEU A 115 -13.41 11.13 -16.61
C LEU A 115 -12.95 9.72 -16.99
N GLU A 116 -12.69 9.54 -18.28
CA GLU A 116 -12.09 8.31 -18.82
C GLU A 116 -10.74 8.01 -18.16
N LEU A 117 -9.87 9.02 -18.01
CA LEU A 117 -8.59 8.85 -17.32
C LEU A 117 -8.77 8.41 -15.86
N ILE A 118 -9.70 9.02 -15.11
CA ILE A 118 -10.00 8.63 -13.73
C ILE A 118 -10.44 7.17 -13.67
N TYR A 119 -11.34 6.75 -14.55
CA TYR A 119 -11.77 5.35 -14.61
C TYR A 119 -10.61 4.41 -14.94
N GLN A 120 -9.74 4.77 -15.88
CA GLN A 120 -8.55 3.97 -16.21
C GLN A 120 -7.59 3.86 -15.03
N LEU A 121 -7.37 4.95 -14.28
CA LEU A 121 -6.55 4.94 -13.06
C LEU A 121 -7.15 4.01 -11.99
N TYR A 122 -8.45 4.09 -11.73
CA TYR A 122 -9.12 3.20 -10.78
C TYR A 122 -9.11 1.75 -11.24
N GLN A 123 -9.37 1.47 -12.51
CA GLN A 123 -9.29 0.11 -13.06
C GLN A 123 -7.89 -0.47 -12.95
N GLY A 124 -6.86 0.30 -13.31
CA GLY A 124 -5.46 -0.08 -13.14
C GLY A 124 -5.12 -0.35 -11.67
N GLY A 125 -5.57 0.52 -10.77
CA GLY A 125 -5.42 0.35 -9.32
C GLY A 125 -6.08 -0.92 -8.81
N ILE A 126 -7.31 -1.21 -9.22
CA ILE A 126 -8.05 -2.43 -8.85
C ILE A 126 -7.30 -3.67 -9.36
N VAL A 127 -6.86 -3.68 -10.62
CA VAL A 127 -6.12 -4.82 -11.19
C VAL A 127 -4.83 -5.07 -10.40
N LEU A 128 -4.03 -4.04 -10.15
CA LEU A 128 -2.81 -4.17 -9.35
C LEU A 128 -3.11 -4.65 -7.93
N PHE A 129 -4.14 -4.10 -7.29
CA PHE A 129 -4.56 -4.51 -5.96
C PHE A 129 -4.93 -5.99 -5.93
N VAL A 130 -5.77 -6.47 -6.86
CA VAL A 130 -6.18 -7.87 -6.96
C VAL A 130 -4.98 -8.78 -7.17
N VAL A 131 -4.07 -8.46 -8.09
CA VAL A 131 -2.86 -9.25 -8.33
C VAL A 131 -1.96 -9.29 -7.08
N GLY A 132 -1.84 -8.17 -6.37
CA GLY A 132 -1.14 -8.09 -5.09
C GLY A 132 -1.77 -8.98 -4.02
N GLN A 133 -3.10 -8.94 -3.86
CA GLN A 133 -3.81 -9.79 -2.89
C GLN A 133 -3.69 -11.27 -3.24
N LEU A 134 -3.83 -11.64 -4.52
CA LEU A 134 -3.64 -13.02 -4.97
C LEU A 134 -2.22 -13.52 -4.66
N SER A 135 -1.19 -12.67 -4.86
CA SER A 135 0.19 -13.02 -4.51
C SER A 135 0.34 -13.36 -3.02
N PHE A 136 -0.32 -12.64 -2.13
CA PHE A 136 -0.34 -12.94 -0.70
C PHE A 136 -1.07 -14.25 -0.39
N VAL A 137 -2.27 -14.44 -0.93
CA VAL A 137 -3.09 -15.64 -0.70
C VAL A 137 -2.38 -16.89 -1.19
N ILE A 138 -1.81 -16.87 -2.40
CA ILE A 138 -1.03 -17.97 -2.96
C ILE A 138 0.17 -18.29 -2.06
N ASN A 139 0.91 -17.27 -1.62
CA ASN A 139 2.08 -17.44 -0.76
C ASN A 139 1.73 -18.06 0.59
N LEU A 140 0.58 -17.67 1.16
CA LEU A 140 0.07 -18.19 2.41
C LEU A 140 -0.36 -19.66 2.28
N ILE A 141 -1.15 -19.99 1.26
CA ILE A 141 -1.66 -21.36 1.03
C ILE A 141 -0.50 -22.31 0.80
N ILE A 142 0.45 -21.98 -0.08
CA ILE A 142 1.60 -22.84 -0.36
C ILE A 142 2.47 -23.00 0.88
N GLY A 143 2.72 -21.91 1.63
CA GLY A 143 3.47 -21.96 2.89
C GLY A 143 2.84 -22.90 3.92
N LEU A 144 1.51 -22.85 4.06
CA LEU A 144 0.74 -23.76 4.93
C LEU A 144 0.87 -25.21 4.47
N LEU A 145 0.68 -25.50 3.18
CA LEU A 145 0.77 -26.86 2.63
C LEU A 145 2.14 -27.50 2.90
N PHE A 146 3.23 -26.77 2.64
CA PHE A 146 4.58 -27.25 2.94
C PHE A 146 4.79 -27.52 4.44
N GLN A 147 4.20 -26.69 5.31
CA GLN A 147 4.32 -26.91 6.75
C GLN A 147 3.60 -28.18 7.20
N VAL A 148 2.41 -28.45 6.69
CA VAL A 148 1.63 -29.67 7.00
C VAL A 148 2.35 -30.91 6.49
N ILE A 149 2.84 -30.91 5.25
CA ILE A 149 3.58 -32.05 4.67
C ILE A 149 4.84 -32.36 5.48
N ASN A 150 5.60 -31.33 5.87
CA ASN A 150 6.81 -31.52 6.68
C ASN A 150 6.51 -32.00 8.10
N ALA A 151 5.33 -31.70 8.63
CA ALA A 151 4.89 -32.21 9.94
C ALA A 151 4.45 -33.68 9.88
N SER A 152 3.88 -34.14 8.76
CA SER A 152 3.47 -35.55 8.60
C SER A 152 4.62 -36.52 8.31
N VAL A 153 5.78 -36.01 7.90
CA VAL A 153 6.98 -36.82 7.61
C VAL A 153 7.85 -37.05 8.85
N ARG A 154 7.61 -36.31 9.94
CA ARG A 154 8.33 -36.45 11.22
C ARG A 154 7.58 -37.35 12.18
#